data_AF-A0AAV8XRH3-F1
#
_entry.id   AF-A0AAV8XRH3-F1
#
_cell.length_a   1.000
_cell.length_b   1.000
_cell.length_c   1.000
_cell.angle_alpha   90.00
_cell.angle_beta   90.00
_cell.angle_gamma   90.00
#
_symmetry.space_group_name_H-M   'P 1'
#
loop_
_entity.id
_entity.type
_entity.pdbx_description
1 polymer ?
#
loop_
_entity_poly.entity_id
_entity_poly.type
_entity_poly.pdbx_seq_one_letter_code
_entity_poly.pdbx_strand_id
1 'polypeptide(L)'
;MLEGVQRRMLLRVGSAHRTTSTVALQVITGVISIDLMVEERRYLHEMGNGQELAIRKAARERTLNLWQRRWELNEEKGQWTKRLIHDLRPWVTCRHRTIDFYISQFLTGHGYFGAYTQRRGISENAFCVYSREEDSPEHTVLYCHRWAPYRTATYGELGFQLTAETLYLR
;
A
#
# COMPACT_ATOMS: atom_id res chain seq x y z
N MET A 1 -16.47 5.88 -13.83
CA MET A 1 -16.18 5.04 -15.02
C MET A 1 -14.68 4.73 -15.14
N LEU A 2 -13.78 5.73 -15.08
CA LEU A 2 -12.33 5.54 -15.21
C LEU A 2 -11.68 4.76 -14.05
N GLU A 3 -12.03 5.06 -12.79
CA GLU A 3 -11.49 4.34 -11.64
C GLU A 3 -11.84 2.84 -11.62
N GLY A 4 -13.03 2.47 -12.12
CA GLY A 4 -13.45 1.08 -12.20
C GLY A 4 -12.60 0.26 -13.20
N VAL A 5 -12.16 0.89 -14.29
CA VAL A 5 -11.23 0.28 -15.24
C VAL A 5 -9.86 0.10 -14.61
N GLN A 6 -9.31 1.18 -14.04
CA GLN A 6 -8.01 1.15 -13.36
C GLN A 6 -8.00 0.07 -12.26
N ARG A 7 -9.04 0.04 -11.42
CA ARG A 7 -9.20 -0.95 -10.35
C ARG A 7 -9.02 -2.39 -10.84
N ARG A 8 -9.64 -2.76 -11.96
CA ARG A 8 -9.54 -4.14 -12.51
C ARG A 8 -8.10 -4.50 -12.88
N MET A 9 -7.35 -3.55 -13.44
CA MET A 9 -5.93 -3.73 -13.75
C MET A 9 -5.11 -3.84 -12.46
N LEU A 10 -5.34 -2.95 -11.49
CA LEU A 10 -4.57 -2.94 -10.24
C LEU A 10 -4.77 -4.19 -9.38
N LEU A 11 -5.96 -4.78 -9.39
CA LEU A 11 -6.20 -6.07 -8.74
C LEU A 11 -5.28 -7.17 -9.29
N ARG A 12 -5.01 -7.15 -10.60
CA ARG A 12 -4.11 -8.12 -11.24
C ARG A 12 -2.64 -7.79 -11.00
N VAL A 13 -2.26 -6.51 -11.14
CA VAL A 13 -0.89 -6.04 -10.87
C VAL A 13 -0.46 -6.38 -9.45
N GLY A 14 -1.33 -6.14 -8.47
CA GLY A 14 -1.02 -6.40 -7.06
C GLY A 14 -1.41 -7.80 -6.56
N SER A 15 -1.95 -8.68 -7.41
CA SER A 15 -2.53 -9.97 -6.97
C SER A 15 -3.46 -9.86 -5.75
N ALA A 16 -4.22 -8.76 -5.66
CA ALA A 16 -4.93 -8.36 -4.46
C ALA A 16 -6.38 -8.88 -4.43
N HIS A 17 -6.96 -8.96 -3.23
CA HIS A 17 -8.35 -9.38 -3.06
C HIS A 17 -9.33 -8.42 -3.73
N ARG A 18 -10.42 -8.97 -4.30
CA ARG A 18 -11.48 -8.20 -4.99
C ARG A 18 -12.14 -7.12 -4.12
N THR A 19 -12.04 -7.23 -2.79
CA THR A 19 -12.62 -6.27 -1.84
C THR A 19 -11.65 -5.16 -1.43
N THR A 20 -10.36 -5.26 -1.78
CA THR A 20 -9.35 -4.24 -1.46
C THR A 20 -9.77 -2.90 -2.06
N SER A 21 -9.74 -1.80 -1.31
CA SER A 21 -10.20 -0.49 -1.82
C SER A 21 -9.33 0.00 -2.98
N THR A 22 -9.90 0.79 -3.90
CA THR A 22 -9.15 1.31 -5.05
C THR A 22 -7.98 2.20 -4.62
N VAL A 23 -8.18 3.00 -3.57
CA VAL A 23 -7.13 3.86 -3.01
C VAL A 23 -5.95 3.03 -2.46
N ALA A 24 -6.22 1.93 -1.75
CA ALA A 24 -5.16 1.04 -1.28
C ALA A 24 -4.45 0.34 -2.45
N LEU A 25 -5.19 -0.09 -3.47
CA LEU A 25 -4.60 -0.69 -4.68
C LEU A 25 -3.65 0.28 -5.39
N GLN A 26 -4.05 1.54 -5.57
CA GLN A 26 -3.21 2.58 -6.17
C GLN A 26 -1.91 2.75 -5.38
N VAL A 27 -2.00 2.82 -4.05
CA VAL A 27 -0.83 2.97 -3.17
C VAL A 27 0.09 1.75 -3.24
N ILE A 28 -0.39 0.53 -2.95
CA ILE A 28 0.49 -0.65 -2.88
C ILE A 28 1.16 -0.95 -4.24
N THR A 29 0.47 -0.70 -5.35
CA THR A 29 1.05 -0.91 -6.69
C THR A 29 1.95 0.24 -7.14
N GLY A 30 1.87 1.40 -6.47
CA GLY A 30 2.56 2.63 -6.85
C GLY A 30 1.98 3.29 -8.11
N VAL A 31 0.73 2.95 -8.48
CA VAL A 31 0.06 3.51 -9.66
C VAL A 31 -0.82 4.67 -9.23
N ILE A 32 -0.45 5.88 -9.69
CA ILE A 32 -1.18 7.13 -9.47
C ILE A 32 -2.64 6.98 -9.96
N SER A 33 -3.59 7.64 -9.30
CA SER A 33 -4.98 7.62 -9.75
C SER A 33 -5.13 8.22 -11.16
N ILE A 34 -6.02 7.65 -11.97
CA ILE A 34 -6.14 8.00 -13.39
C ILE A 34 -6.53 9.46 -13.63
N ASP A 35 -7.34 10.04 -12.76
CA ASP A 35 -7.68 11.45 -12.78
C ASP A 35 -6.44 12.35 -12.57
N LEU A 36 -5.57 12.01 -11.64
CA LEU A 36 -4.32 12.73 -11.40
C LEU A 36 -3.33 12.57 -12.58
N MET A 37 -3.30 11.40 -13.23
CA MET A 37 -2.52 11.20 -14.46
C MET A 37 -3.04 12.04 -15.63
N VAL A 38 -4.35 12.24 -15.73
CA VAL A 38 -4.96 13.12 -16.75
C VAL A 38 -4.61 14.58 -16.46
N GLU A 39 -4.69 15.02 -15.20
CA GLU A 39 -4.29 16.36 -14.78
C GLU A 39 -2.80 16.64 -15.04
N GLU A 40 -1.91 15.67 -14.76
CA GLU A 40 -0.49 15.75 -15.12
C GLU A 40 -0.31 15.97 -16.63
N ARG A 41 -1.04 15.19 -17.44
CA ARG A 41 -0.96 15.27 -18.90
C ARG A 41 -1.50 16.59 -19.43
N ARG A 42 -2.56 17.13 -18.85
CA ARG A 42 -3.10 18.45 -19.19
C ARG A 42 -2.05 19.53 -18.92
N TYR A 43 -1.45 19.52 -17.73
CA TYR A 43 -0.40 20.47 -17.37
C TYR A 43 0.81 20.39 -18.31
N LEU A 44 1.24 19.18 -18.68
CA LEU A 44 2.33 19.01 -19.65
C LEU A 44 1.98 19.62 -21.02
N HIS A 45 0.74 19.46 -21.48
CA HIS A 45 0.29 20.03 -22.74
C HIS A 45 0.32 21.56 -22.72
N GLU A 46 -0.18 22.17 -21.64
CA GLU A 46 -0.15 23.63 -21.42
C GLU A 46 1.29 24.18 -21.41
N MET A 47 2.26 23.39 -20.96
CA MET A 47 3.69 23.75 -20.87
C MET A 47 4.50 23.31 -22.12
N GLY A 48 3.88 23.30 -23.31
CA GLY A 48 4.58 22.95 -24.56
C GLY A 48 4.91 21.46 -24.68
N ASN A 49 4.00 20.59 -24.24
CA ASN A 49 4.10 19.12 -24.25
C ASN A 49 5.23 18.51 -23.39
N GLY A 50 5.86 19.27 -22.48
CA GLY A 50 6.86 18.72 -21.56
C GLY A 50 8.16 18.27 -22.24
N GLN A 51 8.58 18.97 -23.29
CA GLN A 51 9.84 18.68 -23.98
C GLN A 51 11.04 18.76 -23.02
N GLU A 52 11.01 19.71 -22.08
CA GLU A 52 12.06 19.89 -21.09
C GLU A 52 11.93 18.91 -19.91
N LEU A 53 13.06 18.37 -19.46
CA LEU A 53 13.11 17.49 -18.29
C LEU A 53 12.63 18.21 -17.00
N ALA A 54 12.95 19.49 -16.84
CA ALA A 54 12.53 20.29 -15.70
C ALA A 54 11.00 20.37 -15.60
N ILE A 55 10.32 20.60 -16.74
CA ILE A 55 8.86 20.65 -16.83
C ILE A 55 8.25 19.28 -16.44
N ARG A 56 8.80 18.17 -16.94
CA ARG A 56 8.33 16.82 -16.58
C ARG A 56 8.50 16.50 -15.10
N LYS A 57 9.63 16.89 -14.52
CA LYS A 57 9.87 16.74 -13.08
C LYS A 57 8.89 17.59 -12.26
N ALA A 58 8.68 18.85 -12.64
CA ALA A 58 7.73 19.73 -11.97
C ALA A 58 6.29 19.19 -12.05
N ALA A 59 5.88 18.68 -13.22
CA ALA A 59 4.58 18.04 -13.42
C ALA A 59 4.41 16.84 -12.50
N ARG A 60 5.39 15.93 -12.47
CA ARG A 60 5.35 14.75 -11.59
C ARG A 60 5.33 15.13 -10.12
N GLU A 61 6.13 16.11 -9.71
CA GLU A 61 6.16 16.57 -8.33
C GLU A 61 4.82 17.17 -7.90
N ARG A 62 4.17 17.95 -8.78
CA ARG A 62 2.80 18.44 -8.56
C ARG A 62 1.81 17.29 -8.38
N THR A 63 1.88 16.27 -9.24
CA THR A 63 1.01 15.08 -9.14
C THR A 63 1.22 14.32 -7.84
N LEU A 64 2.47 14.11 -7.42
CA LEU A 64 2.80 13.43 -6.17
C LEU A 64 2.32 14.22 -4.95
N ASN A 65 2.43 15.56 -4.96
CA ASN A 65 1.88 16.42 -3.90
C ASN A 65 0.35 16.28 -3.79
N LEU A 66 -0.36 16.31 -4.90
CA LEU A 66 -1.81 16.13 -4.91
C LEU A 66 -2.22 14.73 -4.43
N TRP A 67 -1.47 13.71 -4.85
CA TRP A 67 -1.74 12.34 -4.43
C TRP A 67 -1.48 12.14 -2.93
N GLN A 68 -0.36 12.65 -2.41
CA GLN A 68 -0.02 12.62 -0.99
C GLN A 68 -1.12 13.31 -0.17
N ARG A 69 -1.57 14.50 -0.56
CA ARG A 69 -2.66 15.21 0.11
C ARG A 69 -3.97 14.42 0.09
N ARG A 70 -4.35 13.82 -1.06
CA ARG A 70 -5.54 12.96 -1.14
C ARG A 70 -5.41 11.74 -0.20
N TRP A 71 -4.21 11.20 -0.07
CA TRP A 71 -3.94 10.07 0.81
C TRP A 71 -4.05 10.43 2.29
N GLU A 72 -3.49 11.57 2.68
CA GLU A 72 -3.57 12.14 4.03
C GLU A 72 -5.00 12.50 4.44
N LEU A 73 -5.81 13.02 3.51
CA LEU A 73 -7.21 13.39 3.78
C LEU A 73 -8.20 12.22 3.74
N ASN A 74 -7.77 11.04 3.27
CA ASN A 74 -8.63 9.86 3.25
C ASN A 74 -8.75 9.25 4.66
N GLU A 75 -9.95 9.29 5.23
CA GLU A 75 -10.28 8.79 6.57
C GLU A 75 -11.08 7.46 6.55
N GLU A 76 -11.53 7.02 5.37
CA GLU A 76 -12.47 5.89 5.30
C GLU A 76 -11.83 4.53 4.95
N LYS A 77 -11.01 4.47 3.89
CA LYS A 77 -10.62 3.19 3.27
C LYS A 77 -9.10 3.02 3.26
N GLY A 78 -8.63 1.81 3.53
CA GLY A 78 -7.19 1.52 3.47
C GLY A 78 -6.36 2.16 4.59
N GLN A 79 -6.98 2.42 5.75
CA GLN A 79 -6.29 3.05 6.89
C GLN A 79 -5.07 2.26 7.37
N TRP A 80 -5.15 0.93 7.34
CA TRP A 80 -3.99 0.07 7.61
C TRP A 80 -2.86 0.31 6.60
N THR A 81 -3.16 0.33 5.30
CA THR A 81 -2.20 0.66 4.25
C THR A 81 -1.61 2.05 4.43
N LYS A 82 -2.40 3.02 4.90
CA LYS A 82 -1.96 4.40 5.16
C LYS A 82 -0.99 4.50 6.32
N ARG A 83 -1.22 3.73 7.39
CA ARG A 83 -0.27 3.62 8.49
C ARG A 83 1.04 3.00 8.02
N LEU A 84 0.97 1.96 7.20
CA LEU A 84 2.15 1.29 6.66
C LEU A 84 2.90 2.11 5.60
N ILE A 85 2.20 2.89 4.78
CA ILE A 85 2.75 3.65 3.66
C ILE A 85 2.21 5.08 3.78
N HIS A 86 2.72 5.83 4.76
CA HIS A 86 2.28 7.19 5.03
C HIS A 86 2.80 8.18 3.98
N ASP A 87 4.11 8.14 3.70
CA ASP A 87 4.73 8.91 2.62
C ASP A 87 4.81 8.08 1.35
N LEU A 88 4.17 8.56 0.29
CA LEU A 88 4.13 7.90 -1.00
C LEU A 88 5.46 7.99 -1.75
N ARG A 89 6.28 9.03 -1.55
CA ARG A 89 7.49 9.26 -2.36
C ARG A 89 8.55 8.17 -2.23
N PRO A 90 8.97 7.76 -1.03
CA PRO A 90 9.92 6.66 -0.87
C PRO A 90 9.33 5.36 -1.45
N TRP A 91 8.04 5.14 -1.23
CA TRP A 91 7.36 3.93 -1.69
C TRP A 91 7.33 3.82 -3.22
N VAL A 92 6.89 4.87 -3.92
CA VAL A 92 6.72 4.83 -5.39
C VAL A 92 8.05 4.83 -6.12
N THR A 93 9.08 5.44 -5.54
CA THR A 93 10.44 5.48 -6.11
C THR A 93 11.30 4.27 -5.74
N CYS A 94 10.86 3.44 -4.77
CA CYS A 94 11.55 2.22 -4.38
C CYS A 94 11.68 1.25 -5.56
N ARG A 95 12.93 0.98 -5.96
CA ARG A 95 13.28 0.09 -7.09
C ARG A 95 13.05 -1.38 -6.77
N HIS A 96 13.13 -1.75 -5.51
CA HIS A 96 13.02 -3.14 -5.03
C HIS A 96 11.61 -3.48 -4.56
N ARG A 97 10.62 -2.60 -4.79
CA ARG A 97 9.22 -2.85 -4.44
C ARG A 97 8.72 -4.08 -5.21
N THR A 98 8.36 -5.11 -4.46
CA THR A 98 7.72 -6.32 -4.97
C THR A 98 6.37 -6.48 -4.31
N ILE A 99 5.36 -6.82 -5.11
CA ILE A 99 3.99 -7.05 -4.64
C ILE A 99 3.54 -8.38 -5.20
N ASP A 100 3.45 -9.37 -4.32
CA ASP A 100 2.85 -10.66 -4.63
C ASP A 100 1.53 -10.85 -3.86
N PHE A 101 0.97 -12.04 -3.96
CA PHE A 101 -0.28 -12.39 -3.28
C PHE A 101 -0.22 -12.24 -1.75
N TYR A 102 0.91 -12.55 -1.10
CA TYR A 102 1.03 -12.49 0.35
C TYR A 102 1.37 -11.08 0.84
N ILE A 103 2.27 -10.38 0.15
CA ILE A 103 2.60 -8.99 0.45
C ILE A 103 1.37 -8.11 0.26
N SER A 104 0.57 -8.33 -0.80
CA SER A 104 -0.66 -7.55 -1.00
C SER A 104 -1.68 -7.75 0.12
N GLN A 105 -1.83 -8.97 0.64
CA GLN A 105 -2.68 -9.27 1.78
C GLN A 105 -2.22 -8.52 3.03
N PHE A 106 -0.93 -8.62 3.35
CA PHE A 106 -0.33 -7.90 4.47
C PHE A 106 -0.53 -6.39 4.36
N LEU A 107 -0.12 -5.77 3.23
CA LEU A 107 -0.19 -4.32 3.03
C LEU A 107 -1.62 -3.77 3.05
N THR A 108 -2.61 -4.60 2.70
CA THR A 108 -4.02 -4.17 2.61
C THR A 108 -4.86 -4.60 3.81
N GLY A 109 -4.31 -5.41 4.70
CA GLY A 109 -5.03 -6.01 5.81
C GLY A 109 -6.17 -6.91 5.38
N HIS A 110 -5.99 -7.58 4.23
CA HIS A 110 -6.91 -8.53 3.65
C HIS A 110 -6.35 -9.94 3.74
N GLY A 111 -7.20 -10.93 3.50
CA GLY A 111 -6.77 -12.30 3.29
C GLY A 111 -7.12 -13.23 4.43
N TYR A 112 -6.17 -14.06 4.84
CA TYR A 112 -6.42 -15.13 5.81
C TYR A 112 -6.35 -14.70 7.28
N PHE A 113 -6.12 -13.42 7.56
CA PHE A 113 -6.11 -12.89 8.93
C PHE A 113 -7.50 -13.04 9.58
N GLY A 114 -7.56 -13.66 10.75
CA GLY A 114 -8.78 -13.87 11.53
C GLY A 114 -9.63 -12.61 11.67
N ALA A 115 -9.03 -11.47 12.04
CA ALA A 115 -9.73 -10.19 12.14
C ALA A 115 -10.40 -9.77 10.82
N TYR A 116 -9.75 -10.02 9.68
CA TYR A 116 -10.35 -9.75 8.38
C TYR A 116 -11.46 -10.75 8.04
N THR A 117 -11.23 -12.04 8.23
CA THR A 117 -12.24 -13.07 7.90
C THR A 117 -13.51 -12.93 8.75
N GLN A 118 -13.39 -12.56 10.02
CA GLN A 118 -14.53 -12.25 10.89
C GLN A 118 -15.30 -11.02 10.42
N ARG A 119 -14.62 -9.91 10.13
CA ARG A 119 -15.26 -8.71 9.56
C ARG A 119 -15.97 -8.96 8.22
N ARG A 120 -15.59 -10.02 7.50
CA ARG A 120 -16.22 -10.44 6.23
C ARG A 120 -17.34 -11.47 6.41
N GLY A 121 -17.58 -11.95 7.63
CA GLY A 121 -18.56 -13.01 7.91
C GLY A 121 -18.14 -14.39 7.39
N ILE A 122 -16.84 -14.61 7.18
CA ILE A 122 -16.30 -15.89 6.69
C ILE A 122 -15.99 -16.83 7.86
N SER A 123 -15.58 -16.29 9.00
CA SER A 123 -15.22 -17.02 10.22
C SER A 123 -15.85 -16.30 11.42
N GLU A 124 -16.13 -17.02 12.50
CA GLU A 124 -16.54 -16.43 13.78
C GLU A 124 -15.33 -16.06 14.65
N ASN A 125 -14.15 -16.61 14.35
CA ASN A 125 -12.94 -16.42 15.14
C ASN A 125 -12.03 -15.34 14.53
N ALA A 126 -11.77 -14.28 15.29
CA ALA A 126 -10.82 -13.22 14.94
C ALA A 126 -9.42 -13.40 15.53
N PHE A 127 -9.19 -14.42 16.36
CA PHE A 127 -7.96 -14.58 17.13
C PHE A 127 -6.92 -15.43 16.41
N CYS A 128 -5.65 -15.17 16.73
CA CYS A 128 -4.53 -15.94 16.22
C CYS A 128 -4.62 -17.39 16.71
N VAL A 129 -4.20 -18.35 15.89
CA VAL A 129 -4.15 -19.76 16.31
C VAL A 129 -3.01 -20.03 17.30
N TYR A 130 -1.96 -19.21 17.25
CA TYR A 130 -0.78 -19.38 18.08
C TYR A 130 -0.86 -18.55 19.36
N SER A 131 -1.57 -17.43 19.37
CA SER A 131 -1.69 -16.53 20.52
C SER A 131 -3.15 -16.31 20.90
N ARG A 132 -3.42 -15.54 21.96
CA ARG A 132 -4.80 -15.11 22.29
C ARG A 132 -5.09 -13.67 21.82
N GLU A 133 -4.22 -13.12 20.97
CA GLU A 133 -4.39 -11.79 20.41
C GLU A 133 -5.22 -11.84 19.13
N GLU A 134 -5.80 -10.70 18.75
CA GLU A 134 -6.48 -10.55 17.48
C GLU A 134 -5.51 -10.83 16.31
N ASP A 135 -5.91 -11.71 15.39
CA ASP A 135 -5.14 -12.03 14.19
C ASP A 135 -5.29 -10.91 13.15
N SER A 136 -4.48 -9.87 13.36
CA SER A 136 -4.27 -8.79 12.42
C SER A 136 -2.96 -9.00 11.64
N PRO A 137 -2.78 -8.33 10.50
CA PRO A 137 -1.49 -8.35 9.79
C PRO A 137 -0.34 -7.86 10.67
N GLU A 138 -0.60 -6.84 11.51
CA GLU A 138 0.38 -6.30 12.44
C GLU A 138 0.79 -7.35 13.47
N HIS A 139 -0.19 -7.98 14.14
CA HIS A 139 0.09 -9.06 15.07
C HIS A 139 0.86 -10.18 14.39
N THR A 140 0.31 -10.73 13.31
CA THR A 140 0.87 -11.94 12.68
C THR A 140 2.27 -11.71 12.17
N VAL A 141 2.57 -10.58 11.52
CA VAL A 141 3.92 -10.34 10.99
C VAL A 141 4.86 -9.80 12.06
N LEU A 142 4.47 -8.81 12.86
CA LEU A 142 5.39 -8.04 13.71
C LEU A 142 5.49 -8.54 15.16
N TYR A 143 4.47 -9.20 15.71
CA TYR A 143 4.43 -9.52 17.15
C TYR A 143 4.29 -11.02 17.46
N CYS A 144 3.58 -11.78 16.63
CA CYS A 144 3.24 -13.17 16.90
C CYS A 144 4.51 -14.01 17.13
N HIS A 145 4.56 -14.73 18.25
CA HIS A 145 5.74 -15.49 18.66
C HIS A 145 6.09 -16.62 17.69
N ARG A 146 5.09 -17.14 16.96
CA ARG A 146 5.29 -18.17 15.92
C ARG A 146 6.35 -17.76 14.90
N TRP A 147 6.41 -16.47 14.58
CA TRP A 147 7.29 -15.90 13.57
C TRP A 147 8.52 -15.20 14.16
N ALA A 148 8.71 -15.25 15.48
CA ALA A 148 9.84 -14.61 16.15
C ALA A 148 11.21 -15.07 15.62
N PRO A 149 11.47 -16.37 15.31
CA PRO A 149 12.76 -16.77 14.78
C PRO A 149 13.11 -16.09 13.45
N TYR A 150 12.13 -15.96 12.54
CA TYR A 150 12.31 -15.29 11.26
C TYR A 150 12.56 -13.79 11.44
N ARG A 151 11.77 -13.13 12.30
CA ARG A 151 11.99 -11.71 12.62
C ARG A 151 13.36 -11.45 13.21
N THR A 152 13.80 -12.27 14.17
CA THR A 152 15.13 -12.11 14.78
C THR A 152 16.24 -12.21 13.75
N ALA A 153 16.15 -13.17 12.82
CA ALA A 153 17.10 -13.29 11.72
C ALA A 153 17.08 -12.04 10.82
N THR A 154 15.90 -11.61 10.39
CA THR A 154 15.72 -10.39 9.58
C THR A 154 16.25 -9.13 10.28
N TYR A 155 15.98 -8.97 11.58
CA TYR A 155 16.47 -7.82 12.36
C TYR A 155 17.99 -7.84 12.51
N GLY A 156 18.60 -9.04 12.60
CA GLY A 156 20.04 -9.21 12.58
C GLY A 156 20.67 -8.73 11.26
N GLU A 157 20.04 -9.04 10.13
CA GLU A 157 20.49 -8.59 8.80
C GLU A 157 20.26 -7.08 8.59
N LEU A 158 19.12 -6.55 9.05
CA LEU A 158 18.78 -5.14 8.88
C LEU A 158 19.51 -4.21 9.86
N GLY A 159 19.90 -4.72 11.03
CA GLY A 159 20.48 -3.93 12.12
C GLY A 159 19.46 -3.08 12.89
N PHE A 160 18.17 -3.27 12.66
CA PHE A 160 17.08 -2.60 13.39
C PHE A 160 15.80 -3.44 13.38
N GLN A 161 14.86 -3.10 14.25
CA GLN A 161 13.55 -3.75 14.30
C GLN A 161 12.54 -3.07 13.38
N LEU A 162 11.80 -3.88 12.63
CA LEU A 162 10.69 -3.39 11.82
C LEU A 162 9.48 -3.06 12.70
N THR A 163 8.87 -1.91 12.44
CA THR A 163 7.54 -1.54 12.94
C THR A 163 6.61 -1.31 11.76
N ALA A 164 5.32 -1.09 12.02
CA ALA A 164 4.37 -0.73 10.97
C ALA A 164 4.81 0.55 10.23
N GLU A 165 5.46 1.47 10.93
CA GLU A 165 5.89 2.77 10.41
C GLU A 165 7.26 2.75 9.72
N THR A 166 8.12 1.76 10.02
CA THR A 166 9.49 1.70 9.48
C THR A 166 9.69 0.66 8.38
N LEU A 167 8.62 -0.04 7.97
CA LEU A 167 8.70 -1.22 7.10
C LEU A 167 9.32 -0.97 5.72
N TYR A 168 9.32 0.27 5.23
CA TYR A 168 9.81 0.63 3.89
C TYR A 168 10.66 1.91 3.86
N LEU A 169 10.95 2.52 5.02
CA LEU A 169 11.70 3.77 5.12
C LEU A 169 13.21 3.48 5.04
N ARG A 170 13.71 3.17 3.84
CA ARG A 170 15.11 3.28 3.39
C ARG A 170 15.24 3.09 1.88
#